data_AF-A0A7V9D3X2-F1
#
_entry.id   AF-A0A7V9D3X2-F1
#
_cell.length_a   1.000
_cell.length_b   1.000
_cell.length_c   1.000
_cell.angle_alpha   90.00
_cell.angle_beta   90.00
_cell.angle_gamma   90.00
#
_symmetry.space_group_name_H-M   'P 1'
#
loop_
_entity.id
_entity.type
_entity.pdbx_description
1 polymer ?
#
loop_
_entity_poly.entity_id
_entity_poly.type
_entity_poly.pdbx_seq_one_letter_code
_entity_poly.pdbx_strand_id
1 'polypeptide(L)'
;MAKQCGYTAGGFRLILLVAMVATLLGSSSGHGAAATVLRGSFRGEAYGTYANATAGTLATTLGRSAYIACGCKGTSGVTRSNTVNNVDAGKPFRAEKIYSTAYTNKTATTATVKDTAKVTGVRALDGLITADAIYAVANTNVTATTISSNSTGSTFSNLRVLGQSVSASVAPNTRRDIPGFGYVILKEVTLTSDRQGINVNMLHLYITRTNTLKLPVGSQVLVAHATSGYNRNQPAALYGGQAYALTAISSAAAVENTTGRAAAIYLGCLGTGGVTRTNNVNVTTAPGIASSGTGVTNAYGGQTSTGPVARTTAKVQSLNLLSGRITADVVTGVARSTYGSGGGAYSTAGSGFVGLKILGVPVSASVSPNTRVMLPGMGYAILYQTSGGKTTTSARIAVYMVHVYITMANDLGLPVGTEVIVASASSSVRKY
;
A
#
# COMPACT_ATOMS: atom_id res chain seq x y z
N MET A 1 61.46 -26.98 14.39
CA MET A 1 60.26 -27.36 13.61
C MET A 1 59.98 -26.26 12.59
N ALA A 2 60.68 -26.35 11.46
CA ALA A 2 60.55 -25.52 10.26
C ALA A 2 61.29 -26.26 9.14
N LYS A 3 60.65 -26.48 7.99
CA LYS A 3 61.22 -26.91 6.68
C LYS A 3 60.13 -26.54 5.66
N GLN A 4 60.23 -25.55 4.76
CA GLN A 4 61.24 -25.23 3.73
C GLN A 4 61.54 -26.37 2.74
N CYS A 5 61.17 -26.13 1.47
CA CYS A 5 61.95 -26.28 0.21
C CYS A 5 60.99 -25.87 -0.94
N GLY A 6 61.20 -24.90 -1.84
CA GLY A 6 62.40 -24.18 -2.26
C GLY A 6 63.02 -24.83 -3.50
N TYR A 7 62.89 -24.24 -4.70
CA TYR A 7 64.00 -23.69 -5.51
C TYR A 7 63.61 -23.26 -6.94
N THR A 8 64.46 -22.38 -7.45
CA THR A 8 64.35 -21.38 -8.51
C THR A 8 65.03 -21.75 -9.84
N ALA A 9 64.56 -21.09 -10.90
CA ALA A 9 65.29 -20.47 -12.02
C ALA A 9 66.17 -21.29 -13.00
N GLY A 10 66.01 -20.97 -14.29
CA GLY A 10 67.12 -20.93 -15.24
C GLY A 10 66.81 -21.36 -16.68
N GLY A 11 67.14 -20.49 -17.63
CA GLY A 11 67.85 -20.93 -18.85
C GLY A 11 67.06 -21.09 -20.14
N PHE A 12 67.20 -20.09 -21.01
CA PHE A 12 66.95 -20.14 -22.44
C PHE A 12 67.94 -21.09 -23.14
N ARG A 13 67.49 -22.08 -23.93
CA ARG A 13 68.25 -22.63 -25.08
C ARG A 13 67.31 -23.14 -26.18
N LEU A 14 67.64 -22.70 -27.39
CA LEU A 14 67.04 -22.92 -28.71
C LEU A 14 67.54 -24.25 -29.31
N ILE A 15 66.66 -25.19 -29.68
CA ILE A 15 66.94 -26.23 -30.72
C ILE A 15 65.67 -26.57 -31.52
N LEU A 16 65.88 -26.54 -32.83
CA LEU A 16 65.15 -27.00 -34.02
C LEU A 16 64.01 -28.04 -33.94
N LEU A 17 63.04 -27.78 -34.82
CA LEU A 17 62.05 -28.63 -35.51
C LEU A 17 62.14 -30.17 -35.37
N VAL A 18 60.99 -30.76 -34.99
CA VAL A 18 60.46 -31.98 -35.63
C VAL A 18 58.96 -31.79 -35.85
N ALA A 19 58.53 -31.96 -37.10
CA ALA A 19 57.13 -31.94 -37.50
C ALA A 19 56.43 -33.24 -37.06
N MET A 20 55.35 -33.11 -36.29
CA MET A 20 54.32 -34.15 -36.17
C MET A 20 52.95 -33.54 -36.45
N VAL A 21 52.38 -33.96 -37.58
CA VAL A 21 50.99 -33.75 -37.94
C VAL A 21 50.14 -34.58 -36.97
N ALA A 22 49.50 -33.92 -36.01
CA ALA A 22 48.49 -34.51 -35.16
C ALA A 22 47.12 -33.92 -35.54
N THR A 23 46.25 -34.81 -35.98
CA THR A 23 44.85 -34.62 -36.35
C THR A 23 44.07 -33.86 -35.26
N LEU A 24 43.64 -32.63 -35.57
CA LEU A 24 42.65 -31.91 -34.76
C LEU A 24 41.27 -32.55 -34.96
N LEU A 25 40.86 -33.40 -34.02
CA LEU A 25 39.45 -33.65 -33.75
C LEU A 25 38.84 -32.38 -33.18
N GLY A 26 38.06 -31.67 -34.01
CA GLY A 26 37.29 -30.51 -33.62
C GLY A 26 36.27 -30.89 -32.54
N SER A 27 36.64 -30.69 -31.28
CA SER A 27 35.72 -30.64 -30.16
C SER A 27 34.99 -29.30 -30.27
N SER A 28 33.82 -29.31 -30.92
CA SER A 28 32.84 -28.24 -30.76
C SER A 28 32.35 -28.28 -29.32
N SER A 29 33.09 -27.64 -28.43
CA SER A 29 32.58 -27.19 -27.15
C SER A 29 31.49 -26.17 -27.47
N GLY A 30 30.27 -26.68 -27.62
CA GLY A 30 29.06 -25.90 -27.59
C GLY A 30 29.12 -25.05 -26.33
N HIS A 31 29.47 -23.78 -26.49
CA HIS A 31 29.39 -22.81 -25.43
C HIS A 31 27.89 -22.69 -25.13
N GLY A 32 27.41 -23.47 -24.16
CA GLY A 32 26.09 -23.29 -23.60
C GLY A 32 26.01 -21.82 -23.21
N ALA A 33 25.14 -21.08 -23.89
CA ALA A 33 24.95 -19.66 -23.63
C ALA A 33 24.73 -19.48 -22.13
N ALA A 34 25.66 -18.81 -21.45
CA ALA A 34 25.55 -18.54 -20.04
C ALA A 34 24.19 -17.86 -19.81
N ALA A 35 23.30 -18.53 -19.07
CA ALA A 35 21.95 -18.05 -18.89
C ALA A 35 22.00 -16.64 -18.31
N THR A 36 21.51 -15.66 -19.06
CA THR A 36 21.58 -14.25 -18.66
C THR A 36 20.83 -14.09 -17.34
N VAL A 37 21.55 -13.64 -16.31
CA VAL A 37 20.98 -13.43 -14.97
C VAL A 37 19.77 -12.49 -15.09
N LEU A 38 18.61 -12.96 -14.63
CA LEU A 38 17.38 -12.20 -14.64
C LEU A 38 17.52 -11.00 -13.69
N ARG A 39 17.74 -9.82 -14.25
CA ARG A 39 17.76 -8.55 -13.50
C ARG A 39 16.34 -7.98 -13.41
N GLY A 40 16.13 -7.16 -12.38
CA GLY A 40 14.86 -6.47 -12.19
C GLY A 40 14.34 -6.50 -10.76
N SER A 41 13.12 -6.00 -10.63
CA SER A 41 12.41 -5.81 -9.37
C SER A 41 10.93 -6.16 -9.51
N PHE A 42 10.35 -6.56 -8.39
CA PHE A 42 8.93 -6.89 -8.31
C PHE A 42 8.08 -5.64 -8.08
N ARG A 43 6.81 -5.72 -8.47
CA ARG A 43 5.79 -4.74 -8.13
C ARG A 43 4.43 -5.43 -8.01
N GLY A 44 3.57 -4.87 -7.18
CA GLY A 44 2.24 -5.41 -6.95
C GLY A 44 1.69 -4.94 -5.62
N GLU A 45 0.38 -5.08 -5.47
CA GLU A 45 -0.35 -4.81 -4.24
C GLU A 45 -1.69 -5.54 -4.26
N ALA A 46 -2.23 -5.82 -3.08
CA ALA A 46 -3.56 -6.37 -2.93
C ALA A 46 -4.29 -5.73 -1.75
N TYR A 47 -5.61 -5.58 -1.86
CA TYR A 47 -6.50 -5.12 -0.79
C TYR A 47 -7.93 -5.59 -1.02
N GLY A 48 -8.72 -5.64 0.05
CA GLY A 48 -10.08 -6.18 0.02
C GLY A 48 -11.14 -5.20 -0.45
N THR A 49 -11.18 -4.00 0.10
CA THR A 49 -12.21 -3.01 -0.19
C THR A 49 -11.61 -1.65 -0.47
N TYR A 50 -12.32 -0.86 -1.26
CA TYR A 50 -12.03 0.55 -1.47
C TYR A 50 -13.29 1.31 -1.88
N ALA A 51 -13.40 2.57 -1.47
CA ALA A 51 -14.32 3.51 -2.07
C ALA A 51 -13.62 4.85 -2.33
N ASN A 52 -14.02 5.53 -3.41
CA ASN A 52 -13.45 6.83 -3.76
C ASN A 52 -13.98 7.96 -2.86
N ALA A 53 -13.32 9.11 -2.88
CA ALA A 53 -13.65 10.24 -2.01
C ALA A 53 -15.10 10.73 -2.12
N THR A 54 -15.69 10.61 -3.32
CA THR A 54 -17.08 10.97 -3.60
C THR A 54 -18.07 10.16 -2.78
N ALA A 55 -17.71 8.94 -2.36
CA ALA A 55 -18.55 8.08 -1.54
C ALA A 55 -18.70 8.56 -0.07
N GLY A 56 -18.06 9.68 0.31
CA GLY A 56 -18.22 10.29 1.63
C GLY A 56 -17.73 9.37 2.75
N THR A 57 -18.54 9.15 3.78
CA THR A 57 -18.19 8.32 4.94
C THR A 57 -17.90 6.87 4.58
N LEU A 58 -18.48 6.35 3.48
CA LEU A 58 -18.16 5.01 2.99
C LEU A 58 -16.67 4.87 2.62
N ALA A 59 -16.04 5.94 2.11
CA ALA A 59 -14.62 5.95 1.78
C ALA A 59 -13.73 5.79 3.03
N THR A 60 -14.13 6.39 4.16
CA THR A 60 -13.46 6.23 5.45
C THR A 60 -13.52 4.78 5.93
N THR A 61 -14.71 4.18 5.88
CA THR A 61 -14.91 2.80 6.35
C THR A 61 -14.20 1.77 5.48
N LEU A 62 -14.32 1.86 4.15
CA LEU A 62 -13.74 0.84 3.26
C LEU A 62 -12.23 0.96 3.11
N GLY A 63 -11.68 2.19 3.11
CA GLY A 63 -10.24 2.44 3.02
C GLY A 63 -9.54 1.60 1.95
N ARG A 64 -8.35 1.07 2.24
CA ARG A 64 -7.80 -0.12 1.55
C ARG A 64 -7.65 -1.21 2.59
N SER A 65 -8.72 -1.96 2.85
CA SER A 65 -8.74 -2.99 3.90
C SER A 65 -7.74 -4.11 3.62
N ALA A 66 -7.10 -4.64 4.66
CA ALA A 66 -6.11 -5.71 4.55
C ALA A 66 -5.01 -5.43 3.51
N TYR A 67 -4.66 -4.16 3.27
CA TYR A 67 -3.67 -3.78 2.28
C TYR A 67 -2.34 -4.50 2.50
N ILE A 68 -1.77 -5.04 1.44
CA ILE A 68 -0.42 -5.59 1.40
C ILE A 68 0.26 -5.19 0.09
N ALA A 69 1.52 -4.77 0.19
CA ALA A 69 2.35 -4.43 -0.97
C ALA A 69 3.34 -5.55 -1.27
N CYS A 70 3.59 -5.79 -2.55
CA CYS A 70 4.72 -6.59 -2.99
C CYS A 70 5.98 -5.72 -3.00
N GLY A 71 6.92 -6.00 -2.09
CA GLY A 71 8.21 -5.30 -2.04
C GLY A 71 9.07 -5.59 -3.27
N CYS A 72 9.95 -4.65 -3.64
CA CYS A 72 10.73 -4.73 -4.89
C CYS A 72 11.75 -5.87 -4.92
N LYS A 73 12.26 -6.27 -3.74
CA LYS A 73 13.12 -7.45 -3.57
C LYS A 73 12.31 -8.75 -3.47
N GLY A 74 10.99 -8.63 -3.45
CA GLY A 74 10.08 -9.74 -3.31
C GLY A 74 9.99 -10.23 -1.87
N THR A 75 9.38 -11.40 -1.74
CA THR A 75 9.15 -12.14 -0.51
C THR A 75 10.02 -13.39 -0.40
N SER A 76 10.91 -13.63 -1.37
CA SER A 76 11.84 -14.78 -1.41
C SER A 76 11.15 -16.14 -1.25
N GLY A 77 10.05 -16.36 -1.97
CA GLY A 77 9.28 -17.60 -1.93
C GLY A 77 8.36 -17.75 -0.72
N VAL A 78 8.24 -16.74 0.14
CA VAL A 78 7.34 -16.75 1.30
C VAL A 78 6.05 -16.01 0.96
N THR A 79 4.90 -16.59 1.27
CA THR A 79 3.62 -15.86 1.20
C THR A 79 3.51 -14.92 2.39
N ARG A 80 3.37 -13.63 2.12
CA ARG A 80 3.03 -12.62 3.12
C ARG A 80 1.53 -12.36 3.07
N SER A 81 0.93 -12.04 4.20
CA SER A 81 -0.51 -11.81 4.27
C SER A 81 -0.89 -10.68 5.22
N ASN A 82 -2.09 -10.16 5.01
CA ASN A 82 -2.76 -9.24 5.91
C ASN A 82 -4.24 -9.60 5.98
N THR A 83 -4.87 -9.44 7.14
CA THR A 83 -6.26 -9.86 7.39
C THR A 83 -7.03 -8.73 8.06
N VAL A 84 -8.29 -8.58 7.69
CA VAL A 84 -9.29 -7.79 8.42
C VAL A 84 -10.51 -8.68 8.67
N ASN A 85 -11.00 -8.71 9.91
CA ASN A 85 -12.01 -9.67 10.36
C ASN A 85 -13.46 -9.24 10.12
N ASN A 86 -13.69 -7.97 9.75
CA ASN A 86 -14.99 -7.44 9.33
C ASN A 86 -14.81 -6.03 8.74
N VAL A 87 -15.66 -5.68 7.79
CA VAL A 87 -15.91 -4.29 7.37
C VAL A 87 -17.42 -4.10 7.31
N ASP A 88 -17.97 -3.23 8.15
CA ASP A 88 -19.40 -2.90 8.17
C ASP A 88 -19.61 -1.39 8.01
N ALA A 89 -20.10 -1.00 6.84
CA ALA A 89 -20.51 0.37 6.52
C ALA A 89 -22.04 0.52 6.49
N GLY A 90 -22.78 -0.39 7.13
CA GLY A 90 -24.23 -0.47 7.12
C GLY A 90 -24.77 -0.98 5.78
N LYS A 91 -25.93 -0.48 5.37
CA LYS A 91 -26.63 -0.90 4.15
C LYS A 91 -25.79 -0.75 2.87
N PRO A 92 -24.99 0.31 2.66
CA PRO A 92 -24.17 0.43 1.47
C PRO A 92 -23.21 -0.74 1.24
N PHE A 93 -22.57 -1.24 2.30
CA PHE A 93 -21.56 -2.28 2.17
C PHE A 93 -21.26 -3.02 3.48
N ARG A 94 -21.16 -4.34 3.41
CA ARG A 94 -20.63 -5.23 4.45
C ARG A 94 -19.77 -6.33 3.85
N ALA A 95 -18.75 -6.75 4.58
CA ALA A 95 -17.96 -7.94 4.31
C ALA A 95 -17.48 -8.57 5.61
N GLU A 96 -17.52 -9.90 5.69
CA GLU A 96 -17.14 -10.66 6.88
C GLU A 96 -15.63 -10.76 6.99
N LYS A 97 -14.93 -11.46 6.10
CA LYS A 97 -13.48 -11.63 6.24
C LYS A 97 -12.74 -11.17 5.00
N ILE A 98 -11.66 -10.45 5.22
CA ILE A 98 -10.79 -9.95 4.17
C ILE A 98 -9.39 -10.50 4.40
N TYR A 99 -8.84 -11.13 3.38
CA TYR A 99 -7.52 -11.74 3.41
C TYR A 99 -6.78 -11.43 2.12
N SER A 100 -5.68 -10.72 2.21
CA SER A 100 -4.84 -10.39 1.06
C SER A 100 -3.46 -11.00 1.22
N THR A 101 -2.85 -11.41 0.10
CA THR A 101 -1.51 -12.00 0.09
C THR A 101 -0.61 -11.39 -0.97
N ALA A 102 0.68 -11.39 -0.69
CA ALA A 102 1.72 -11.14 -1.69
C ALA A 102 2.74 -12.29 -1.67
N TYR A 103 3.07 -12.80 -2.85
CA TYR A 103 4.06 -13.84 -3.05
C TYR A 103 4.93 -13.51 -4.26
N THR A 104 6.23 -13.69 -4.11
CA THR A 104 7.16 -13.69 -5.23
C THR A 104 8.23 -14.74 -5.07
N ASN A 105 8.72 -15.28 -6.17
CA ASN A 105 9.95 -16.07 -6.18
C ASN A 105 10.84 -15.65 -7.34
N LYS A 106 12.15 -15.77 -7.17
CA LYS A 106 13.14 -15.44 -8.20
C LYS A 106 14.24 -16.49 -8.22
N THR A 107 14.53 -17.00 -9.41
CA THR A 107 15.72 -17.81 -9.70
C THR A 107 16.68 -17.00 -10.58
N ALA A 108 17.76 -17.62 -11.03
CA ALA A 108 18.68 -17.00 -11.98
C ALA A 108 18.01 -16.62 -13.31
N THR A 109 16.96 -17.33 -13.74
CA THR A 109 16.35 -17.18 -15.08
C THR A 109 14.86 -16.88 -15.07
N THR A 110 14.19 -17.06 -13.92
CA THR A 110 12.75 -16.88 -13.80
C THR A 110 12.38 -16.02 -12.59
N ALA A 111 11.24 -15.34 -12.69
CA ALA A 111 10.61 -14.69 -11.55
C ALA A 111 9.09 -14.87 -11.61
N THR A 112 8.47 -14.99 -10.45
CA THR A 112 7.02 -15.12 -10.30
C THR A 112 6.51 -14.08 -9.31
N VAL A 113 5.33 -13.54 -9.59
CA VAL A 113 4.58 -12.65 -8.70
C VAL A 113 3.14 -13.15 -8.66
N LYS A 114 2.61 -13.33 -7.46
CA LYS A 114 1.24 -13.72 -7.22
C LYS A 114 0.69 -12.92 -6.05
N ASP A 115 -0.16 -11.97 -6.37
CA ASP A 115 -0.85 -11.15 -5.39
C ASP A 115 -2.34 -11.53 -5.42
N THR A 116 -2.96 -11.62 -4.23
CA THR A 116 -4.35 -12.07 -4.10
C THR A 116 -5.13 -11.26 -3.08
N ALA A 117 -6.44 -11.14 -3.28
CA ALA A 117 -7.37 -10.61 -2.29
C ALA A 117 -8.63 -11.46 -2.27
N LYS A 118 -8.97 -11.98 -1.10
CA LYS A 118 -10.20 -12.72 -0.82
C LYS A 118 -11.08 -11.90 0.12
N VAL A 119 -12.33 -11.69 -0.25
CA VAL A 119 -13.35 -11.02 0.57
C VAL A 119 -14.53 -11.97 0.72
N THR A 120 -14.97 -12.27 1.94
CA THR A 120 -16.11 -13.17 2.20
C THR A 120 -17.32 -12.44 2.75
N GLY A 121 -18.50 -13.05 2.62
CA GLY A 121 -19.75 -12.52 3.18
C GLY A 121 -20.08 -11.11 2.65
N VAL A 122 -19.87 -10.89 1.35
CA VAL A 122 -20.08 -9.58 0.73
C VAL A 122 -21.58 -9.32 0.63
N ARG A 123 -22.02 -8.17 1.14
CA ARG A 123 -23.36 -7.60 0.92
C ARG A 123 -23.20 -6.14 0.55
N ALA A 124 -23.51 -5.77 -0.69
CA ALA A 124 -23.46 -4.39 -1.15
C ALA A 124 -24.85 -3.91 -1.59
N LEU A 125 -25.08 -2.60 -1.47
CA LEU A 125 -26.32 -1.93 -1.86
C LEU A 125 -27.57 -2.58 -1.24
N ASP A 126 -27.57 -2.72 0.09
CA ASP A 126 -28.62 -3.34 0.89
C ASP A 126 -28.97 -4.78 0.44
N GLY A 127 -27.99 -5.49 -0.13
CA GLY A 127 -28.14 -6.88 -0.57
C GLY A 127 -28.56 -7.05 -2.02
N LEU A 128 -28.60 -5.97 -2.82
CA LEU A 128 -28.73 -6.11 -4.27
C LEU A 128 -27.55 -6.84 -4.90
N ILE A 129 -26.37 -6.80 -4.26
CA ILE A 129 -25.25 -7.66 -4.61
C ILE A 129 -24.83 -8.46 -3.39
N THR A 130 -24.76 -9.77 -3.51
CA THR A 130 -24.28 -10.67 -2.45
C THR A 130 -23.28 -11.66 -3.01
N ALA A 131 -22.27 -12.05 -2.23
CA ALA A 131 -21.38 -13.16 -2.57
C ALA A 131 -20.79 -13.78 -1.31
N ASP A 132 -20.68 -15.11 -1.28
CA ASP A 132 -20.03 -15.81 -0.16
C ASP A 132 -18.53 -15.54 -0.15
N ALA A 133 -17.93 -15.48 -1.35
CA ALA A 133 -16.54 -15.10 -1.52
C ALA A 133 -16.30 -14.44 -2.87
N ILE A 134 -15.44 -13.43 -2.88
CA ILE A 134 -14.88 -12.81 -4.07
C ILE A 134 -13.36 -12.97 -3.98
N TYR A 135 -12.73 -13.54 -5.00
CA TYR A 135 -11.30 -13.82 -5.00
C TYR A 135 -10.63 -13.23 -6.24
N ALA A 136 -9.75 -12.25 -6.01
CA ALA A 136 -8.89 -11.67 -7.03
C ALA A 136 -7.53 -12.36 -7.01
N VAL A 137 -7.02 -12.74 -8.18
CA VAL A 137 -5.68 -13.29 -8.37
C VAL A 137 -5.01 -12.58 -9.53
N ALA A 138 -3.88 -11.93 -9.27
CA ALA A 138 -3.00 -11.37 -10.28
C ALA A 138 -1.70 -12.18 -10.32
N ASN A 139 -1.41 -12.80 -11.46
CA ASN A 139 -0.18 -13.56 -11.67
C ASN A 139 0.69 -12.87 -12.72
N THR A 140 1.99 -12.78 -12.46
CA THR A 140 3.01 -12.41 -13.44
C THR A 140 4.14 -13.42 -13.40
N ASN A 141 4.47 -14.01 -14.55
CA ASN A 141 5.61 -14.91 -14.73
C ASN A 141 6.62 -14.26 -15.67
N VAL A 142 7.89 -14.43 -15.36
CA VAL A 142 8.99 -13.78 -16.04
C VAL A 142 10.04 -14.81 -16.38
N THR A 143 10.55 -14.73 -17.60
CA THR A 143 11.79 -15.38 -18.03
C THR A 143 12.80 -14.31 -18.47
N ALA A 144 13.99 -14.73 -18.91
CA ALA A 144 14.98 -13.84 -19.50
C ALA A 144 14.41 -12.96 -20.64
N THR A 145 13.46 -13.48 -21.44
CA THR A 145 12.94 -12.79 -22.63
C THR A 145 11.46 -12.41 -22.52
N THR A 146 10.66 -13.15 -21.75
CA THR A 146 9.20 -12.94 -21.67
C THR A 146 8.73 -12.44 -20.31
N ILE A 147 7.71 -11.58 -20.31
CA ILE A 147 6.86 -11.30 -19.15
C ILE A 147 5.44 -11.64 -19.59
N SER A 148 4.78 -12.55 -18.88
CA SER A 148 3.38 -12.90 -19.10
C SER A 148 2.60 -12.67 -17.83
N SER A 149 1.42 -12.07 -17.96
CA SER A 149 0.53 -11.85 -16.82
C SER A 149 -0.88 -12.35 -17.12
N ASN A 150 -1.57 -12.86 -16.10
CA ASN A 150 -2.93 -13.36 -16.23
C ASN A 150 -3.68 -13.27 -14.89
N SER A 151 -5.01 -13.41 -14.96
CA SER A 151 -5.89 -13.39 -13.79
C SER A 151 -6.36 -14.80 -13.40
N THR A 152 -5.65 -15.86 -13.78
CA THR A 152 -6.05 -17.25 -13.52
C THR A 152 -6.20 -17.51 -12.03
N GLY A 153 -7.32 -18.12 -11.64
CA GLY A 153 -7.71 -18.34 -10.24
C GLY A 153 -8.66 -17.27 -9.68
N SER A 154 -8.88 -16.17 -10.40
CA SER A 154 -9.88 -15.18 -10.02
C SER A 154 -11.30 -15.72 -10.21
N THR A 155 -12.12 -15.68 -9.15
CA THR A 155 -13.43 -16.34 -9.12
C THR A 155 -14.41 -15.67 -8.15
N PHE A 156 -15.70 -15.95 -8.34
CA PHE A 156 -16.76 -15.65 -7.39
C PHE A 156 -17.35 -16.95 -6.81
N SER A 157 -17.77 -16.92 -5.55
CA SER A 157 -18.56 -17.96 -4.92
C SER A 157 -19.96 -17.40 -4.61
N ASN A 158 -20.99 -18.04 -5.16
CA ASN A 158 -22.39 -17.68 -4.95
C ASN A 158 -22.69 -16.18 -5.16
N LEU A 159 -22.05 -15.56 -6.15
CA LEU A 159 -22.35 -14.18 -6.51
C LEU A 159 -23.78 -14.09 -7.03
N ARG A 160 -24.56 -13.17 -6.45
CA ARG A 160 -25.87 -12.76 -6.95
C ARG A 160 -25.86 -11.26 -7.20
N VAL A 161 -26.44 -10.87 -8.33
CA VAL A 161 -26.67 -9.47 -8.69
C VAL A 161 -28.15 -9.34 -9.02
N LEU A 162 -28.86 -8.46 -8.30
CA LEU A 162 -30.32 -8.32 -8.38
C LEU A 162 -31.05 -9.65 -8.13
N GLY A 163 -30.54 -10.45 -7.18
CA GLY A 163 -31.06 -11.79 -6.84
C GLY A 163 -30.70 -12.91 -7.83
N GLN A 164 -30.25 -12.57 -9.04
CA GLN A 164 -29.87 -13.52 -10.08
C GLN A 164 -28.47 -14.06 -9.83
N SER A 165 -28.31 -15.39 -9.91
CA SER A 165 -27.00 -16.03 -9.78
C SER A 165 -26.09 -15.67 -10.96
N VAL A 166 -24.83 -15.38 -10.66
CA VAL A 166 -23.79 -15.10 -11.65
C VAL A 166 -22.78 -16.24 -11.61
N SER A 167 -22.36 -16.70 -12.80
CA SER A 167 -21.33 -17.74 -12.92
C SER A 167 -20.05 -17.37 -12.17
N ALA A 168 -19.46 -18.35 -11.48
CA ALA A 168 -18.18 -18.23 -10.79
C ALA A 168 -17.04 -17.79 -11.73
N SER A 169 -17.10 -18.21 -13.00
CA SER A 169 -16.13 -17.88 -14.04
C SER A 169 -16.73 -16.94 -15.09
N VAL A 170 -17.08 -15.73 -14.65
CA VAL A 170 -17.52 -14.67 -15.57
C VAL A 170 -16.37 -14.28 -16.52
N ALA A 171 -16.73 -13.90 -17.75
CA ALA A 171 -15.77 -13.32 -18.68
C ALA A 171 -15.20 -12.00 -18.13
N PRO A 172 -13.92 -11.68 -18.37
CA PRO A 172 -13.35 -10.41 -17.95
C PRO A 172 -14.15 -9.19 -18.45
N ASN A 173 -14.18 -8.13 -17.64
CA ASN A 173 -14.83 -6.85 -17.94
C ASN A 173 -16.35 -6.94 -18.20
N THR A 174 -17.03 -7.91 -17.55
CA THR A 174 -18.47 -8.09 -17.73
C THR A 174 -19.24 -7.02 -16.96
N ARG A 175 -20.00 -6.18 -17.66
CA ARG A 175 -20.87 -5.18 -17.04
C ARG A 175 -22.26 -5.74 -16.72
N ARG A 176 -22.80 -5.33 -15.57
CA ARG A 176 -24.21 -5.52 -15.19
C ARG A 176 -24.78 -4.19 -14.71
N ASP A 177 -25.91 -3.78 -15.27
CA ASP A 177 -26.61 -2.58 -14.78
C ASP A 177 -27.39 -2.90 -13.51
N ILE A 178 -27.50 -1.91 -12.62
CA ILE A 178 -28.18 -1.99 -11.33
C ILE A 178 -29.21 -0.87 -11.29
N PRO A 179 -30.49 -1.17 -11.63
CA PRO A 179 -31.56 -0.18 -11.64
C PRO A 179 -31.62 0.61 -10.33
N GLY A 180 -31.74 1.94 -10.44
CA GLY A 180 -31.76 2.85 -9.30
C GLY A 180 -30.39 3.24 -8.74
N PHE A 181 -29.27 2.66 -9.20
CA PHE A 181 -27.92 2.97 -8.69
C PHE A 181 -26.92 3.33 -9.79
N GLY A 182 -26.78 2.47 -10.80
CA GLY A 182 -25.76 2.60 -11.83
C GLY A 182 -25.39 1.26 -12.44
N TYR A 183 -24.12 0.87 -12.37
CA TYR A 183 -23.65 -0.42 -12.91
C TYR A 183 -22.47 -0.98 -12.12
N VAL A 184 -22.24 -2.29 -12.25
CA VAL A 184 -21.06 -2.98 -11.73
C VAL A 184 -20.29 -3.63 -12.88
N ILE A 185 -18.96 -3.53 -12.86
CA ILE A 185 -18.07 -4.31 -13.70
C ILE A 185 -17.55 -5.48 -12.87
N LEU A 186 -17.75 -6.69 -13.38
CA LEU A 186 -17.28 -7.93 -12.79
C LEU A 186 -15.99 -8.37 -13.49
N LYS A 187 -15.01 -8.78 -12.69
CA LYS A 187 -13.69 -9.25 -13.14
C LYS A 187 -13.08 -8.29 -14.16
N GLU A 188 -12.98 -7.03 -13.77
CA GLU A 188 -12.28 -6.00 -14.54
C GLU A 188 -10.78 -6.33 -14.55
N VAL A 189 -10.24 -6.59 -15.74
CA VAL A 189 -8.85 -7.01 -15.95
C VAL A 189 -8.21 -6.08 -16.95
N THR A 190 -7.13 -5.43 -16.54
CA THR A 190 -6.34 -4.53 -17.39
C THR A 190 -4.85 -4.88 -17.28
N LEU A 191 -4.14 -4.82 -18.41
CA LEU A 191 -2.67 -4.87 -18.39
C LEU A 191 -2.12 -3.47 -18.10
N THR A 192 -0.97 -3.39 -17.45
CA THR A 192 -0.27 -2.12 -17.32
C THR A 192 0.13 -1.59 -18.69
N SER A 193 0.29 -0.27 -18.84
CA SER A 193 0.62 0.36 -20.13
C SER A 193 1.93 -0.15 -20.72
N ASP A 194 2.93 -0.43 -19.87
CA ASP A 194 4.20 -1.06 -20.25
C ASP A 194 4.09 -2.57 -20.51
N ARG A 195 2.89 -3.17 -20.33
CA ARG A 195 2.58 -4.60 -20.42
C ARG A 195 3.43 -5.50 -19.53
N GLN A 196 4.10 -4.95 -18.51
CA GLN A 196 4.91 -5.73 -17.56
C GLN A 196 4.13 -6.06 -16.26
N GLY A 197 2.80 -6.03 -16.30
CA GLY A 197 1.94 -6.31 -15.16
C GLY A 197 0.47 -6.34 -15.51
N ILE A 198 -0.34 -6.65 -14.51
CA ILE A 198 -1.80 -6.80 -14.61
C ILE A 198 -2.46 -6.23 -13.36
N ASN A 199 -3.65 -5.67 -13.55
CA ASN A 199 -4.56 -5.21 -12.52
C ASN A 199 -5.85 -6.03 -12.60
N VAL A 200 -6.33 -6.53 -11.46
CA VAL A 200 -7.51 -7.36 -11.36
C VAL A 200 -8.43 -6.79 -10.27
N ASN A 201 -9.59 -6.33 -10.70
CA ASN A 201 -10.66 -5.78 -9.89
C ASN A 201 -11.86 -6.72 -10.00
N MET A 202 -12.22 -7.44 -8.95
CA MET A 202 -13.29 -8.43 -9.09
C MET A 202 -14.67 -7.82 -9.13
N LEU A 203 -14.98 -6.86 -8.25
CA LEU A 203 -16.26 -6.15 -8.29
C LEU A 203 -16.00 -4.67 -8.22
N HIS A 204 -16.33 -3.94 -9.29
CA HIS A 204 -16.18 -2.50 -9.36
C HIS A 204 -17.53 -1.84 -9.65
N LEU A 205 -18.13 -1.27 -8.60
CA LEU A 205 -19.44 -0.62 -8.63
C LEU A 205 -19.28 0.88 -8.91
N TYR A 206 -20.14 1.39 -9.81
CA TYR A 206 -20.23 2.79 -10.17
C TYR A 206 -21.63 3.31 -9.89
N ILE A 207 -21.74 4.31 -9.01
CA ILE A 207 -22.99 5.02 -8.74
C ILE A 207 -23.10 6.17 -9.73
N THR A 208 -24.06 6.07 -10.64
CA THR A 208 -24.27 7.06 -11.71
C THR A 208 -25.60 7.80 -11.59
N ARG A 209 -26.40 7.47 -10.57
CA ARG A 209 -27.73 8.04 -10.35
C ARG A 209 -27.99 8.26 -8.86
N THR A 210 -28.86 9.21 -8.56
CA THR A 210 -29.44 9.36 -7.22
C THR A 210 -30.15 8.06 -6.85
N ASN A 211 -29.96 7.63 -5.61
CA ASN A 211 -30.39 6.31 -5.15
C ASN A 211 -30.96 6.37 -3.74
N THR A 212 -31.66 5.31 -3.36
CA THR A 212 -32.34 5.16 -2.06
C THR A 212 -31.38 5.11 -0.87
N LEU A 213 -30.11 4.75 -1.10
CA LEU A 213 -29.07 4.73 -0.06
C LEU A 213 -28.35 6.07 0.09
N LYS A 214 -28.74 7.09 -0.67
CA LYS A 214 -28.13 8.43 -0.66
C LYS A 214 -26.62 8.41 -0.93
N LEU A 215 -26.11 7.38 -1.62
CA LEU A 215 -24.73 7.38 -2.10
C LEU A 215 -24.58 8.48 -3.17
N PRO A 216 -23.59 9.38 -3.05
CA PRO A 216 -23.42 10.45 -4.04
C PRO A 216 -23.17 9.91 -5.45
N VAL A 217 -23.70 10.60 -6.47
CA VAL A 217 -23.36 10.30 -7.87
C VAL A 217 -21.86 10.50 -8.09
N GLY A 218 -21.22 9.55 -8.77
CA GLY A 218 -19.78 9.48 -8.94
C GLY A 218 -19.07 8.63 -7.87
N SER A 219 -19.80 8.10 -6.89
CA SER A 219 -19.24 7.12 -5.94
C SER A 219 -18.79 5.86 -6.66
N GLN A 220 -17.64 5.34 -6.27
CA GLN A 220 -17.11 4.05 -6.73
C GLN A 220 -16.81 3.17 -5.53
N VAL A 221 -17.12 1.88 -5.64
CA VAL A 221 -16.77 0.86 -4.64
C VAL A 221 -16.08 -0.30 -5.35
N LEU A 222 -14.92 -0.70 -4.84
CA LEU A 222 -14.11 -1.78 -5.36
C LEU A 222 -13.99 -2.88 -4.30
N VAL A 223 -14.18 -4.13 -4.71
CA VAL A 223 -14.05 -5.32 -3.86
C VAL A 223 -13.14 -6.35 -4.51
N ALA A 224 -12.19 -6.84 -3.71
CA ALA A 224 -11.08 -7.70 -4.06
C ALA A 224 -10.24 -7.14 -5.22
N HIS A 225 -9.14 -6.51 -4.85
CA HIS A 225 -8.14 -5.95 -5.75
C HIS A 225 -6.83 -6.72 -5.66
N ALA A 226 -6.23 -7.03 -6.82
CA ALA A 226 -4.87 -7.51 -6.90
C ALA A 226 -4.16 -6.92 -8.12
N THR A 227 -2.90 -6.53 -7.94
CA THR A 227 -1.99 -6.12 -9.02
C THR A 227 -0.73 -6.94 -8.91
N SER A 228 -0.20 -7.44 -10.03
CA SER A 228 1.11 -8.08 -10.09
C SER A 228 1.92 -7.54 -11.26
N GLY A 229 3.24 -7.54 -11.13
CA GLY A 229 4.12 -7.15 -12.23
C GLY A 229 5.60 -7.29 -11.91
N TYR A 230 6.40 -7.07 -12.93
CA TYR A 230 7.86 -7.09 -12.84
C TYR A 230 8.45 -5.95 -13.66
N ASN A 231 9.53 -5.35 -13.20
CA ASN A 231 10.30 -4.41 -13.99
C ASN A 231 11.68 -5.02 -14.25
N ARG A 232 12.07 -5.19 -15.52
CA ARG A 232 13.39 -5.73 -15.88
C ARG A 232 14.56 -4.84 -15.43
N ASN A 233 14.30 -3.55 -15.25
CA ASN A 233 15.28 -2.61 -14.76
C ASN A 233 15.33 -2.66 -13.24
N GLN A 234 16.52 -2.94 -12.72
CA GLN A 234 16.79 -2.84 -11.30
C GLN A 234 16.80 -1.34 -10.93
N PRO A 235 15.93 -0.89 -10.02
CA PRO A 235 15.89 0.52 -9.65
C PRO A 235 17.13 0.87 -8.83
N ALA A 236 17.62 2.10 -8.95
CA ALA A 236 18.78 2.56 -8.18
C ALA A 236 18.46 2.79 -6.68
N ALA A 237 17.18 3.07 -6.40
CA ALA A 237 16.66 3.39 -5.07
C ALA A 237 15.37 2.63 -4.81
N LEU A 238 15.12 2.35 -3.54
CA LEU A 238 13.86 1.85 -3.02
C LEU A 238 13.18 2.93 -2.22
N TYR A 239 11.92 3.18 -2.56
CA TYR A 239 11.05 4.12 -1.86
C TYR A 239 10.14 3.36 -0.88
N GLY A 240 9.51 4.09 0.02
CA GLY A 240 8.50 3.55 0.90
C GLY A 240 7.85 4.67 1.70
N GLY A 241 6.69 4.39 2.25
CA GLY A 241 5.94 5.38 3.00
C GLY A 241 4.44 5.13 2.91
N GLN A 242 3.70 5.76 3.81
CA GLN A 242 2.25 5.78 3.80
C GLN A 242 1.76 7.10 4.38
N ALA A 243 0.57 7.52 4.01
CA ALA A 243 -0.12 8.61 4.67
C ALA A 243 -1.61 8.31 4.78
N TYR A 244 -2.25 8.77 5.85
CA TYR A 244 -3.69 8.69 6.05
C TYR A 244 -4.16 9.85 6.91
N ALA A 245 -5.39 10.31 6.65
CA ALA A 245 -5.99 11.45 7.33
C ALA A 245 -6.35 11.11 8.78
N LEU A 246 -7.01 9.97 9.00
CA LEU A 246 -7.51 9.56 10.30
C LEU A 246 -7.58 8.04 10.40
N THR A 247 -7.35 7.48 11.58
CA THR A 247 -7.67 6.10 11.94
C THR A 247 -7.87 6.02 13.45
N ALA A 248 -8.60 5.01 13.92
CA ALA A 248 -8.54 4.60 15.32
C ALA A 248 -8.31 3.08 15.40
N ILE A 249 -7.66 2.66 16.47
CA ILE A 249 -7.33 1.26 16.78
C ILE A 249 -7.98 0.98 18.14
N SER A 250 -8.81 -0.05 18.24
CA SER A 250 -9.57 -0.33 19.46
C SER A 250 -9.93 -1.81 19.53
N SER A 251 -10.13 -2.34 20.74
CA SER A 251 -10.68 -3.68 20.92
C SER A 251 -12.19 -3.76 20.65
N ALA A 252 -12.89 -2.62 20.55
CA ALA A 252 -14.31 -2.59 20.22
C ALA A 252 -14.53 -2.58 18.69
N ALA A 253 -15.21 -3.61 18.20
CA ALA A 253 -15.56 -3.73 16.77
C ALA A 253 -16.34 -2.52 16.24
N ALA A 254 -17.19 -1.88 17.05
CA ALA A 254 -17.93 -0.69 16.65
C ALA A 254 -17.00 0.49 16.28
N VAL A 255 -15.87 0.61 16.98
CA VAL A 255 -14.83 1.61 16.68
C VAL A 255 -14.07 1.20 15.43
N GLU A 256 -13.51 -0.01 15.40
CA GLU A 256 -12.71 -0.49 14.26
C GLU A 256 -13.47 -0.40 12.92
N ASN A 257 -14.75 -0.74 12.93
CA ASN A 257 -15.60 -0.71 11.72
C ASN A 257 -15.89 0.72 11.23
N THR A 258 -15.79 1.73 12.08
CA THR A 258 -16.08 3.13 11.70
C THR A 258 -14.83 3.97 11.47
N THR A 259 -13.64 3.47 11.84
CA THR A 259 -12.38 4.22 11.80
C THR A 259 -11.26 3.52 11.01
N GLY A 260 -11.57 3.07 9.79
CA GLY A 260 -10.55 2.70 8.82
C GLY A 260 -9.57 3.84 8.53
N ARG A 261 -8.45 3.53 7.87
CA ARG A 261 -7.49 4.57 7.46
C ARG A 261 -8.09 5.45 6.36
N ALA A 262 -8.59 6.61 6.76
CA ALA A 262 -9.23 7.57 5.88
C ALA A 262 -8.23 8.17 4.88
N ALA A 263 -8.62 8.29 3.61
CA ALA A 263 -7.77 8.78 2.53
C ALA A 263 -6.39 8.11 2.49
N ALA A 264 -6.28 6.81 2.81
CA ALA A 264 -4.98 6.14 2.85
C ALA A 264 -4.28 6.15 1.48
N ILE A 265 -3.00 6.47 1.46
CA ILE A 265 -2.13 6.35 0.29
C ILE A 265 -0.83 5.66 0.69
N TYR A 266 -0.33 4.81 -0.20
CA TYR A 266 0.88 4.01 0.03
C TYR A 266 1.89 4.29 -1.07
N LEU A 267 3.14 4.50 -0.68
CA LEU A 267 4.25 4.66 -1.60
C LEU A 267 4.87 3.29 -1.89
N GLY A 268 4.66 2.79 -3.10
CA GLY A 268 5.28 1.57 -3.59
C GLY A 268 6.81 1.69 -3.66
N CYS A 269 7.48 0.54 -3.70
CA CYS A 269 8.93 0.49 -3.61
C CYS A 269 9.68 1.07 -4.83
N LEU A 270 9.01 1.14 -5.99
CA LEU A 270 9.49 1.83 -7.20
C LEU A 270 9.21 3.34 -7.17
N GLY A 271 8.58 3.83 -6.10
CA GLY A 271 8.09 5.19 -6.02
C GLY A 271 6.88 5.39 -6.93
N THR A 272 6.68 6.63 -7.36
CA THR A 272 5.59 7.06 -8.23
C THR A 272 6.09 7.54 -9.60
N GLY A 273 7.36 7.28 -9.93
CA GLY A 273 8.00 7.78 -11.15
C GLY A 273 8.15 9.31 -11.15
N GLY A 274 8.26 9.94 -9.97
CA GLY A 274 8.33 11.40 -9.85
C GLY A 274 7.00 12.12 -10.01
N VAL A 275 5.87 11.41 -10.08
CA VAL A 275 4.53 12.01 -10.13
C VAL A 275 3.91 12.02 -8.73
N THR A 276 3.31 13.14 -8.31
CA THR A 276 2.56 13.13 -7.04
C THR A 276 1.25 12.38 -7.25
N ARG A 277 1.02 11.36 -6.41
CA ARG A 277 -0.28 10.69 -6.31
C ARG A 277 -1.05 11.26 -5.13
N THR A 278 -2.36 11.40 -5.27
CA THR A 278 -3.24 11.98 -4.26
C THR A 278 -4.38 11.03 -3.96
N ASN A 279 -4.76 10.94 -2.69
CA ASN A 279 -6.03 10.36 -2.27
C ASN A 279 -6.73 11.35 -1.34
N ASN A 280 -8.05 11.30 -1.28
CA ASN A 280 -8.82 12.17 -0.42
C ASN A 280 -10.07 11.49 0.13
N VAL A 281 -10.65 12.14 1.13
CA VAL A 281 -11.98 11.90 1.65
C VAL A 281 -12.61 13.27 1.91
N ASN A 282 -13.88 13.45 1.58
CA ASN A 282 -14.52 14.76 1.71
C ASN A 282 -14.97 15.06 3.14
N VAL A 283 -15.40 14.03 3.87
CA VAL A 283 -15.82 14.10 5.28
C VAL A 283 -15.45 12.78 5.94
N THR A 284 -14.93 12.85 7.16
CA THR A 284 -14.79 11.68 8.02
C THR A 284 -15.70 11.83 9.24
N THR A 285 -16.42 10.77 9.61
CA THR A 285 -17.25 10.75 10.81
C THR A 285 -17.17 9.37 11.46
N ALA A 286 -16.70 9.36 12.70
CA ALA A 286 -16.72 8.23 13.61
C ALA A 286 -17.39 8.72 14.90
N PRO A 287 -18.66 8.36 15.14
CA PRO A 287 -19.44 8.87 16.26
C PRO A 287 -18.71 8.73 17.60
N GLY A 288 -18.67 9.81 18.38
CA GLY A 288 -17.97 9.88 19.67
C GLY A 288 -16.44 9.93 19.60
N ILE A 289 -15.84 9.67 18.44
CA ILE A 289 -14.37 9.61 18.28
C ILE A 289 -13.86 10.82 17.51
N ALA A 290 -14.37 11.02 16.30
CA ALA A 290 -13.84 12.01 15.38
C ALA A 290 -14.85 12.47 14.34
N SER A 291 -14.79 13.75 14.03
CA SER A 291 -15.34 14.31 12.80
C SER A 291 -14.29 15.21 12.14
N SER A 292 -14.21 15.17 10.82
CA SER A 292 -13.42 16.12 10.06
C SER A 292 -14.11 16.45 8.74
N GLY A 293 -13.76 17.62 8.18
CA GLY A 293 -13.99 17.90 6.77
C GLY A 293 -13.03 17.12 5.89
N THR A 294 -12.51 17.76 4.85
CA THR A 294 -11.66 17.11 3.86
C THR A 294 -10.36 16.61 4.47
N GLY A 295 -10.05 15.34 4.21
CA GLY A 295 -8.74 14.74 4.40
C GLY A 295 -8.06 14.53 3.04
N VAL A 296 -6.86 15.05 2.84
CA VAL A 296 -6.07 14.87 1.61
C VAL A 296 -4.73 14.28 1.96
N THR A 297 -4.33 13.22 1.26
CA THR A 297 -3.01 12.64 1.38
C THR A 297 -2.29 12.64 0.04
N ASN A 298 -0.96 12.77 0.08
CA ASN A 298 -0.13 12.71 -1.11
C ASN A 298 1.02 11.75 -0.91
N ALA A 299 1.47 11.13 -1.99
CA ALA A 299 2.68 10.33 -2.06
C ALA A 299 3.49 10.70 -3.31
N TYR A 300 4.78 10.90 -3.11
CA TYR A 300 5.77 11.16 -4.16
C TYR A 300 6.97 10.26 -3.91
N GLY A 301 7.42 9.57 -4.95
CA GLY A 301 8.69 8.83 -4.95
C GLY A 301 9.36 8.98 -6.31
N GLY A 302 10.54 9.56 -6.35
CA GLY A 302 11.26 9.76 -7.61
C GLY A 302 12.68 10.26 -7.42
N GLN A 303 13.47 10.09 -8.48
CA GLN A 303 14.82 10.62 -8.58
C GLN A 303 14.76 12.14 -8.85
N THR A 304 15.60 12.90 -8.16
CA THR A 304 15.85 14.33 -8.44
C THR A 304 17.33 14.55 -8.74
N SER A 305 17.72 15.76 -9.12
CA SER A 305 19.12 16.12 -9.38
C SER A 305 20.05 15.89 -8.18
N THR A 306 19.51 15.94 -6.95
CA THR A 306 20.27 15.75 -5.70
C THR A 306 20.14 14.35 -5.11
N GLY A 307 19.42 13.45 -5.78
CA GLY A 307 19.20 12.06 -5.35
C GLY A 307 17.72 11.68 -5.25
N PRO A 308 17.43 10.44 -4.81
CA PRO A 308 16.06 9.96 -4.66
C PRO A 308 15.35 10.60 -3.48
N VAL A 309 14.08 10.90 -3.68
CA VAL A 309 13.20 11.54 -2.71
C VAL A 309 11.94 10.70 -2.53
N ALA A 310 11.65 10.35 -1.29
CA ALA A 310 10.34 9.86 -0.86
C ALA A 310 9.65 10.97 -0.04
N ARG A 311 8.41 11.30 -0.36
CA ARG A 311 7.62 12.26 0.41
C ARG A 311 6.18 11.79 0.51
N THR A 312 5.64 11.83 1.72
CA THR A 312 4.20 11.66 1.95
C THR A 312 3.68 12.82 2.77
N THR A 313 2.40 13.17 2.55
CA THR A 313 1.72 14.19 3.34
C THR A 313 0.31 13.74 3.70
N ALA A 314 -0.18 14.19 4.84
CA ALA A 314 -1.58 14.09 5.24
C ALA A 314 -2.04 15.45 5.77
N LYS A 315 -3.13 15.97 5.21
CA LYS A 315 -3.77 17.22 5.60
C LYS A 315 -5.21 16.92 5.98
N VAL A 316 -5.64 17.37 7.15
CA VAL A 316 -7.01 17.20 7.65
C VAL A 316 -7.57 18.58 7.97
N GLN A 317 -8.79 18.85 7.53
CA GLN A 317 -9.49 20.11 7.79
C GLN A 317 -10.63 19.92 8.79
N SER A 318 -10.91 20.97 9.57
CA SER A 318 -12.05 21.05 10.48
C SER A 318 -12.12 19.87 11.44
N LEU A 319 -10.99 19.53 12.03
CA LEU A 319 -10.84 18.42 12.95
C LEU A 319 -11.58 18.69 14.26
N ASN A 320 -12.36 17.72 14.70
CA ASN A 320 -12.92 17.63 16.04
C ASN A 320 -12.78 16.18 16.51
N LEU A 321 -12.03 15.98 17.60
CA LEU A 321 -11.86 14.68 18.24
C LEU A 321 -12.50 14.69 19.63
N LEU A 322 -13.03 13.52 20.00
CA LEU A 322 -13.48 13.20 21.35
C LEU A 322 -14.46 14.26 21.88
N SER A 323 -15.48 14.56 21.08
CA SER A 323 -16.53 15.53 21.41
C SER A 323 -16.00 16.93 21.75
N GLY A 324 -15.04 17.43 20.97
CA GLY A 324 -14.50 18.79 21.07
C GLY A 324 -13.30 18.94 22.02
N ARG A 325 -12.82 17.84 22.62
CA ARG A 325 -11.64 17.88 23.50
C ARG A 325 -10.36 18.22 22.75
N ILE A 326 -10.27 17.91 21.46
CA ILE A 326 -9.22 18.39 20.56
C ILE A 326 -9.87 18.90 19.28
N THR A 327 -9.63 20.16 18.92
CA THR A 327 -10.11 20.73 17.66
C THR A 327 -8.98 21.42 16.90
N ALA A 328 -9.03 21.43 15.58
CA ALA A 328 -8.10 22.22 14.76
C ALA A 328 -8.74 22.54 13.40
N ASP A 329 -8.48 23.73 12.87
CA ASP A 329 -8.94 24.11 11.54
C ASP A 329 -8.18 23.33 10.45
N VAL A 330 -6.87 23.18 10.64
CA VAL A 330 -6.01 22.38 9.77
C VAL A 330 -4.97 21.64 10.58
N VAL A 331 -4.78 20.36 10.28
CA VAL A 331 -3.65 19.55 10.77
C VAL A 331 -2.89 19.02 9.56
N THR A 332 -1.59 19.30 9.48
CA THR A 332 -0.74 18.84 8.37
C THR A 332 0.44 18.05 8.91
N GLY A 333 0.59 16.80 8.45
CA GLY A 333 1.77 15.98 8.66
C GLY A 333 2.54 15.81 7.35
N VAL A 334 3.86 16.04 7.40
CA VAL A 334 4.76 15.88 6.26
C VAL A 334 5.92 14.98 6.66
N ALA A 335 6.16 13.95 5.85
CA ALA A 335 7.32 13.08 5.98
C ALA A 335 8.11 13.13 4.66
N ARG A 336 9.37 13.54 4.73
CA ARG A 336 10.29 13.54 3.58
C ARG A 336 11.57 12.80 3.94
N SER A 337 12.03 11.91 3.06
CA SER A 337 13.31 11.20 3.17
C SER A 337 14.07 11.26 1.85
N THR A 338 15.38 11.47 1.94
CA THR A 338 16.31 11.53 0.81
C THR A 338 17.59 10.78 1.15
N TYR A 339 18.36 10.37 0.13
CA TYR A 339 19.78 10.06 0.31
C TYR A 339 20.56 10.59 -0.88
N GLY A 340 21.83 10.95 -0.69
CA GLY A 340 22.68 11.50 -1.75
C GLY A 340 24.15 11.47 -1.34
N SER A 341 24.96 12.35 -1.94
CA SER A 341 26.40 12.47 -1.64
C SER A 341 26.67 12.79 -0.16
N GLY A 342 25.80 13.57 0.48
CA GLY A 342 25.88 13.89 1.92
C GLY A 342 25.29 12.81 2.85
N GLY A 343 24.96 11.62 2.34
CA GLY A 343 24.30 10.56 3.07
C GLY A 343 22.77 10.68 3.10
N GLY A 344 22.13 9.91 3.98
CA GLY A 344 20.69 9.98 4.21
C GLY A 344 20.28 11.27 4.94
N ALA A 345 19.10 11.79 4.60
CA ALA A 345 18.47 12.89 5.32
C ALA A 345 16.95 12.70 5.38
N TYR A 346 16.32 13.24 6.42
CA TYR A 346 14.87 13.29 6.51
C TYR A 346 14.44 14.65 7.07
N SER A 347 13.20 15.02 6.81
CA SER A 347 12.61 16.28 7.25
C SER A 347 11.11 16.12 7.45
N THR A 348 10.59 16.90 8.39
CA THR A 348 9.16 17.07 8.68
C THR A 348 8.67 18.47 8.32
N ALA A 349 9.48 19.26 7.61
CA ALA A 349 9.15 20.62 7.22
C ALA A 349 7.80 20.68 6.47
N GLY A 350 6.95 21.63 6.88
CA GLY A 350 5.57 21.75 6.42
C GLY A 350 4.54 21.04 7.32
N SER A 351 4.98 20.32 8.35
CA SER A 351 4.09 19.81 9.40
C SER A 351 3.68 20.95 10.35
N GLY A 352 2.43 20.94 10.81
CA GLY A 352 1.95 21.95 11.76
C GLY A 352 0.44 21.93 11.95
N PHE A 353 -0.02 22.85 12.79
CA PHE A 353 -1.43 23.05 13.13
C PHE A 353 -1.88 24.47 12.82
N VAL A 354 -3.15 24.62 12.46
CA VAL A 354 -3.87 25.90 12.41
C VAL A 354 -5.09 25.79 13.30
N GLY A 355 -5.28 26.76 14.20
CA GLY A 355 -6.44 26.81 15.09
C GLY A 355 -6.53 25.66 16.11
N LEU A 356 -5.41 25.06 16.51
CA LEU A 356 -5.40 23.97 17.49
C LEU A 356 -5.93 24.45 18.84
N LYS A 357 -6.90 23.72 19.40
CA LYS A 357 -7.38 23.89 20.76
C LYS A 357 -7.40 22.53 21.46
N ILE A 358 -7.01 22.54 22.72
CA ILE A 358 -7.12 21.37 23.62
C ILE A 358 -8.00 21.79 24.78
N LEU A 359 -9.11 21.07 24.98
CA LEU A 359 -10.11 21.38 26.02
C LEU A 359 -10.61 22.83 25.92
N GLY A 360 -10.79 23.32 24.69
CA GLY A 360 -11.21 24.71 24.41
C GLY A 360 -10.09 25.75 24.50
N VAL A 361 -8.93 25.42 25.06
CA VAL A 361 -7.80 26.35 25.21
C VAL A 361 -6.95 26.36 23.94
N PRO A 362 -6.70 27.52 23.30
CA PRO A 362 -5.79 27.61 22.16
C PRO A 362 -4.37 27.15 22.49
N VAL A 363 -3.78 26.38 21.58
CA VAL A 363 -2.37 25.97 21.64
C VAL A 363 -1.61 26.71 20.54
N SER A 364 -0.37 27.10 20.84
CA SER A 364 0.53 27.72 19.86
C SER A 364 0.62 26.89 18.57
N ALA A 365 0.69 27.57 17.42
CA ALA A 365 0.89 26.90 16.13
C ALA A 365 2.26 26.18 16.05
N SER A 366 3.24 26.59 16.86
CA SER A 366 4.57 26.00 16.92
C SER A 366 4.69 25.02 18.09
N VAL A 367 4.01 23.87 17.97
CA VAL A 367 4.13 22.79 18.95
C VAL A 367 5.46 22.06 18.75
N SER A 368 6.25 21.89 19.81
CA SER A 368 7.49 21.11 19.76
C SER A 368 7.20 19.63 19.45
N PRO A 369 8.07 18.91 18.71
CA PRO A 369 7.89 17.49 18.45
C PRO A 369 7.75 16.66 19.74
N ASN A 370 6.88 15.65 19.71
CA ASN A 370 6.58 14.74 20.82
C ASN A 370 6.02 15.41 22.08
N THR A 371 5.30 16.54 21.94
CA THR A 371 4.67 17.22 23.07
C THR A 371 3.52 16.38 23.61
N ARG A 372 3.59 15.97 24.88
CA ARG A 372 2.50 15.24 25.54
C ARG A 372 1.53 16.20 26.24
N VAL A 373 0.24 16.01 26.02
CA VAL A 373 -0.83 16.78 26.67
C VAL A 373 -1.81 15.82 27.34
N MET A 374 -2.17 16.08 28.59
CA MET A 374 -3.14 15.26 29.32
C MET A 374 -4.57 15.58 28.89
N LEU A 375 -5.40 14.55 28.83
CA LEU A 375 -6.84 14.64 28.56
C LEU A 375 -7.58 14.12 29.81
N PRO A 376 -8.00 15.01 30.72
CA PRO A 376 -8.61 14.63 31.99
C PRO A 376 -9.81 13.68 31.79
N GLY A 377 -9.81 12.59 32.55
CA GLY A 377 -10.85 11.55 32.48
C GLY A 377 -10.76 10.61 31.28
N MET A 378 -9.66 10.63 30.51
CA MET A 378 -9.49 9.77 29.33
C MET A 378 -8.10 9.17 29.18
N GLY A 379 -7.05 9.99 29.32
CA GLY A 379 -5.67 9.60 29.05
C GLY A 379 -4.84 10.78 28.59
N TYR A 380 -4.19 10.67 27.43
CA TYR A 380 -3.30 11.72 26.91
C TYR A 380 -3.21 11.72 25.39
N ALA A 381 -2.75 12.82 24.82
CA ALA A 381 -2.34 12.93 23.43
C ALA A 381 -0.84 13.23 23.33
N ILE A 382 -0.19 12.70 22.29
CA ILE A 382 1.11 13.16 21.83
C ILE A 382 0.87 13.98 20.56
N LEU A 383 1.22 15.25 20.63
CA LEU A 383 1.18 16.19 19.52
C LEU A 383 2.52 16.17 18.77
N TYR A 384 2.44 16.21 17.45
CA TYR A 384 3.59 16.22 16.55
C TYR A 384 4.61 15.12 16.90
N GLN A 385 4.12 13.88 17.05
CA GLN A 385 4.97 12.74 17.35
C GLN A 385 5.84 12.41 16.13
N THR A 386 7.15 12.35 16.30
CA THR A 386 8.09 12.07 15.21
C THR A 386 9.07 10.98 15.60
N SER A 387 9.34 10.05 14.67
CA SER A 387 10.37 9.02 14.83
C SER A 387 11.09 8.78 13.51
N GLY A 388 12.42 8.90 13.51
CA GLY A 388 13.21 8.83 12.28
C GLY A 388 14.61 8.26 12.49
N GLY A 389 15.26 7.93 11.40
CA GLY A 389 16.62 7.39 11.39
C GLY A 389 17.24 7.46 10.01
N LYS A 390 18.57 7.54 9.95
CA LYS A 390 19.32 7.63 8.69
C LYS A 390 20.64 6.86 8.78
N THR A 391 21.10 6.42 7.63
CA THR A 391 22.46 5.94 7.37
C THR A 391 23.03 6.71 6.18
N THR A 392 24.26 6.40 5.74
CA THR A 392 24.82 6.97 4.51
C THR A 392 24.03 6.61 3.25
N THR A 393 23.24 5.54 3.28
CA THR A 393 22.51 5.01 2.10
C THR A 393 21.01 4.88 2.32
N SER A 394 20.48 5.39 3.44
CA SER A 394 19.06 5.32 3.75
C SER A 394 18.59 6.43 4.68
N ALA A 395 17.30 6.76 4.60
CA ALA A 395 16.63 7.62 5.55
C ALA A 395 15.17 7.19 5.69
N ARG A 396 14.62 7.36 6.90
CA ARG A 396 13.20 7.16 7.19
C ARG A 396 12.73 8.15 8.24
N ILE A 397 11.45 8.53 8.16
CA ILE A 397 10.77 9.36 9.16
C ILE A 397 9.28 9.00 9.17
N ALA A 398 8.69 9.00 10.36
CA ALA A 398 7.25 8.94 10.58
C ALA A 398 6.82 10.14 11.42
N VAL A 399 5.63 10.66 11.11
CA VAL A 399 5.00 11.80 11.77
C VAL A 399 3.54 11.46 12.04
N TYR A 400 3.12 11.57 13.29
CA TYR A 400 1.72 11.55 13.71
C TYR A 400 1.39 12.89 14.36
N MET A 401 0.55 13.70 13.72
CA MET A 401 0.32 15.05 14.22
C MET A 401 -0.51 15.06 15.50
N VAL A 402 -1.54 14.23 15.59
CA VAL A 402 -2.24 13.97 16.84
C VAL A 402 -2.28 12.47 17.04
N HIS A 403 -1.78 12.00 18.19
CA HIS A 403 -1.88 10.61 18.59
C HIS A 403 -2.46 10.53 20.00
N VAL A 404 -3.73 10.14 20.10
CA VAL A 404 -4.44 10.00 21.38
C VAL A 404 -4.33 8.57 21.89
N TYR A 405 -4.13 8.44 23.20
CA TYR A 405 -4.15 7.20 23.94
C TYR A 405 -5.23 7.25 25.02
N ILE A 406 -6.21 6.35 24.93
CA ILE A 406 -7.22 6.14 25.97
C ILE A 406 -6.65 5.16 27.00
N THR A 407 -6.41 5.63 28.22
CA THR A 407 -5.74 4.85 29.27
C THR A 407 -6.64 4.58 30.47
N MET A 408 -7.87 5.09 30.47
CA MET A 408 -8.84 4.88 31.54
C MET A 408 -10.27 4.91 31.00
N ALA A 409 -11.21 4.39 31.80
CA ALA A 409 -12.63 4.53 31.53
C ALA A 409 -13.00 6.01 31.40
N ASN A 410 -13.88 6.32 30.44
CA ASN A 410 -14.20 7.68 30.04
C ASN A 410 -15.70 7.82 29.76
N ASP A 411 -16.15 9.06 29.76
CA ASP A 411 -17.52 9.50 29.48
C ASP A 411 -18.01 9.19 28.07
N LEU A 412 -17.10 8.95 27.12
CA LEU A 412 -17.43 8.56 25.74
C LEU A 412 -17.56 7.04 25.56
N GLY A 413 -17.35 6.25 26.62
CA GLY A 413 -17.44 4.79 26.57
C GLY A 413 -16.36 4.12 25.69
N LEU A 414 -15.29 4.84 25.33
CA LEU A 414 -14.21 4.28 24.52
C LEU A 414 -13.42 3.27 25.37
N PRO A 415 -13.11 2.06 24.84
CA PRO A 415 -12.30 1.08 25.56
C PRO A 415 -10.91 1.61 25.91
N VAL A 416 -10.40 1.22 27.09
CA VAL A 416 -8.98 1.39 27.43
C VAL A 416 -8.12 0.66 26.41
N GLY A 417 -7.03 1.32 25.98
CA GLY A 417 -6.18 0.85 24.88
C GLY A 417 -6.60 1.36 23.51
N THR A 418 -7.70 2.13 23.40
CA THR A 418 -8.05 2.79 22.14
C THR A 418 -7.01 3.86 21.79
N GLU A 419 -6.52 3.83 20.55
CA GLU A 419 -5.65 4.84 19.97
C GLU A 419 -6.35 5.58 18.83
N VAL A 420 -6.15 6.89 18.71
CA VAL A 420 -6.65 7.70 17.58
C VAL A 420 -5.49 8.46 16.97
N ILE A 421 -5.27 8.29 15.67
CA ILE A 421 -4.15 8.91 14.94
C ILE A 421 -4.69 9.80 13.83
N VAL A 422 -4.21 11.05 13.78
CA VAL A 422 -4.61 12.05 12.78
C VAL A 422 -3.41 12.61 12.05
N ALA A 423 -3.60 12.84 10.74
CA ALA A 423 -2.61 13.36 9.79
C ALA A 423 -1.27 12.59 9.88
N SER A 424 -1.36 11.28 9.68
CA SER A 424 -0.20 10.39 9.69
C SER A 424 0.53 10.46 8.36
N ALA A 425 1.85 10.62 8.40
CA ALA A 425 2.72 10.55 7.24
C ALA A 425 4.02 9.82 7.59
N SER A 426 4.45 8.88 6.74
CA SER A 426 5.77 8.28 6.83
C SER A 426 6.42 8.17 5.46
N SER A 427 7.74 8.28 5.44
CA SER A 427 8.55 8.14 4.24
C SER A 427 9.81 7.38 4.55
N SER A 428 10.31 6.66 3.55
CA SER A 428 11.62 6.02 3.59
C SER A 428 12.22 5.98 2.20
N VAL A 429 13.54 6.11 2.14
CA VAL A 429 14.31 5.88 0.93
C VAL A 429 15.58 5.12 1.29
N ARG A 430 16.01 4.20 0.44
CA ARG A 430 17.30 3.49 0.60
C ARG A 430 17.88 3.09 -0.74
N LYS A 431 19.20 2.90 -0.80
CA LYS A 431 19.84 2.25 -1.95
C LYS A 431 19.27 0.84 -2.15
N TYR A 432 19.05 0.44 -3.40
CA TYR A 432 18.48 -0.87 -3.72
C TYR A 432 19.34 -2.02 -3.22
#